data_AF-A0A6A3WLR0-F1
#
_entry.id   AF-A0A6A3WLR0-F1
#
_cell.length_a   1.000
_cell.length_b   1.000
_cell.length_c   1.000
_cell.angle_alpha   90.00
_cell.angle_beta   90.00
_cell.angle_gamma   90.00
#
_symmetry.space_group_name_H-M   'P 1'
#
loop_
_entity.id
_entity.type
_entity.pdbx_description
1 polymer ?
#
loop_
_entity_poly.entity_id
_entity_poly.type
_entity_poly.pdbx_seq_one_letter_code
_entity_poly.pdbx_strand_id
1 'polypeptide(L)'
;MRSTRSNPAPLTPAASDPAGTSTVPMALFMPLAAPQLKSTSHAALVQWRKLRREYEDEVAMRCSNDEDKMAEVLVSVKKSFNKRLLEVWCEFDWGVDIETVTDEFILGKIDEIISSRVTSRSG
;
A
#
# COMPACT_ATOMS: atom_id res chain seq x y z
N MET A 1 44.99 -55.04 -7.31
CA MET A 1 44.35 -55.98 -8.26
C MET A 1 43.11 -56.56 -7.59
N ARG A 2 41.94 -56.43 -8.26
CA ARG A 2 40.65 -57.17 -8.21
C ARG A 2 40.32 -57.98 -6.94
N SER A 3 39.33 -57.59 -6.14
CA SER A 3 37.86 -57.76 -6.30
C SER A 3 37.33 -59.06 -5.69
N THR A 4 36.46 -58.95 -4.69
CA THR A 4 35.31 -59.86 -4.53
C THR A 4 34.10 -59.12 -3.96
N ARG A 5 33.10 -59.07 -4.84
CA ARG A 5 31.70 -58.63 -4.71
C ARG A 5 30.97 -59.42 -3.62
N SER A 6 30.08 -58.75 -2.87
CA SER A 6 28.78 -59.33 -2.48
C SER A 6 27.80 -58.22 -2.12
N ASN A 7 26.73 -58.15 -2.90
CA ASN A 7 25.51 -57.42 -2.63
C ASN A 7 24.39 -58.47 -2.55
N PRO A 8 23.45 -58.36 -1.59
CA PRO A 8 22.08 -58.78 -1.80
C PRO A 8 21.10 -57.61 -1.64
N ALA A 9 20.09 -57.62 -2.52
CA ALA A 9 19.14 -56.55 -2.80
C ALA A 9 17.92 -56.52 -1.82
N PRO A 10 16.79 -55.87 -2.19
CA PRO A 10 16.23 -54.68 -1.57
C PRO A 10 15.10 -54.98 -0.57
N LEU A 11 14.90 -54.12 0.42
CA LEU A 11 13.66 -54.09 1.20
C LEU A 11 13.20 -52.64 1.36
N THR A 12 12.27 -52.24 0.50
CA THR A 12 11.25 -51.22 0.78
C THR A 12 10.01 -52.00 1.21
N PRO A 13 9.44 -51.75 2.40
CA PRO A 13 8.40 -50.72 2.53
C PRO A 13 8.54 -49.96 3.87
N ALA A 14 8.24 -48.67 3.95
CA ALA A 14 6.87 -48.21 4.01
C ALA A 14 6.83 -46.70 3.79
N ALA A 15 5.80 -46.27 3.06
CA ALA A 15 5.35 -44.90 3.07
C ALA A 15 5.06 -44.47 4.51
N SER A 16 5.58 -43.32 4.92
CA SER A 16 4.91 -42.46 5.90
C SER A 16 5.40 -41.03 5.67
N ASP A 17 4.43 -40.23 5.22
CA ASP A 17 4.30 -38.78 5.34
C ASP A 17 5.23 -37.89 4.51
N PRO A 18 4.73 -37.22 3.45
CA PRO A 18 5.31 -35.96 3.04
C PRO A 18 5.09 -34.99 4.21
N ALA A 19 6.13 -34.84 5.03
CA ALA A 19 6.23 -33.82 6.05
C ALA A 19 5.68 -32.51 5.48
N GLY A 20 4.60 -32.05 6.12
CA GLY A 20 3.69 -31.04 5.61
C GLY A 20 4.45 -29.97 4.86
N THR A 21 4.13 -29.83 3.58
CA THR A 21 4.36 -28.57 2.89
C THR A 21 3.52 -27.57 3.66
N SER A 22 4.15 -26.93 4.66
CA SER A 22 3.62 -25.75 5.30
C SER A 22 3.41 -24.79 4.15
N THR A 23 2.18 -24.78 3.65
CA THR A 23 1.72 -23.74 2.75
C THR A 23 1.69 -22.54 3.67
N VAL A 24 2.85 -21.91 3.83
CA VAL A 24 2.97 -20.59 4.40
C VAL A 24 1.95 -19.81 3.58
N PRO A 25 0.86 -19.30 4.18
CA PRO A 25 -0.02 -18.43 3.42
C PRO A 25 0.91 -17.39 2.84
N MET A 26 0.99 -17.30 1.51
CA MET A 26 1.64 -16.18 0.87
C MET A 26 0.86 -14.99 1.38
N ALA A 27 1.35 -14.38 2.46
CA ALA A 27 0.96 -13.07 2.87
C ALA A 27 1.12 -12.27 1.59
N LEU A 28 -0.01 -11.81 1.05
CA LEU A 28 -0.03 -11.02 -0.16
C LEU A 28 0.94 -9.88 0.13
N PHE A 29 2.13 -9.97 -0.47
CA PHE A 29 3.13 -8.91 -0.42
C PHE A 29 2.55 -7.81 -1.30
N MET A 30 1.54 -7.10 -0.80
CA MET A 30 1.09 -5.88 -1.43
C MET A 30 2.30 -4.95 -1.42
N PRO A 31 2.72 -4.46 -2.61
CA PRO A 31 3.78 -3.49 -2.66
C PRO A 31 3.36 -2.30 -1.79
N LEU A 32 4.22 -1.90 -0.86
CA LEU A 32 4.06 -0.69 -0.03
C LEU A 32 4.31 0.57 -0.89
N ALA A 33 3.71 0.59 -2.08
CA ALA A 33 3.84 1.69 -3.00
C ALA A 33 2.75 2.69 -2.63
N ALA A 34 3.18 3.90 -2.26
CA ALA A 34 2.26 4.98 -1.99
C ALA A 34 1.35 5.22 -3.21
N PRO A 35 0.02 5.28 -3.03
CA PRO A 35 -0.90 5.43 -4.13
C PRO A 35 -0.71 6.80 -4.78
N GLN A 36 -0.64 6.81 -6.11
CA GLN A 36 -0.47 8.02 -6.90
C GLN A 36 -1.83 8.56 -7.34
N LEU A 37 -2.08 9.84 -7.09
CA LEU A 37 -3.28 10.52 -7.57
C LEU A 37 -3.07 10.98 -9.02
N LYS A 38 -3.83 10.36 -9.92
CA LYS A 38 -3.72 10.58 -11.37
C LYS A 38 -4.78 11.56 -11.92
N SER A 39 -5.80 11.88 -11.13
CA SER A 39 -6.93 12.70 -11.55
C SER A 39 -7.58 13.36 -10.34
N THR A 40 -8.14 14.55 -10.56
CA THR A 40 -8.85 15.37 -9.57
C THR A 40 -10.36 15.15 -9.58
N SER A 41 -10.84 14.18 -10.36
CA SER A 41 -12.25 13.79 -10.35
C SER A 41 -12.66 13.22 -8.99
N HIS A 42 -13.91 13.45 -8.57
CA HIS A 42 -14.45 12.91 -7.31
C HIS A 42 -14.21 11.39 -7.18
N ALA A 43 -14.46 10.62 -8.24
CA ALA A 43 -14.24 9.17 -8.22
C ALA A 43 -12.77 8.81 -7.98
N ALA A 44 -11.83 9.51 -8.62
CA ALA A 44 -10.41 9.30 -8.40
C ALA A 44 -9.97 9.67 -6.97
N LEU A 45 -10.51 10.75 -6.42
CA LEU A 45 -10.23 11.18 -5.04
C LEU A 45 -10.74 10.18 -4.00
N VAL A 46 -11.97 9.66 -4.17
CA VAL A 46 -12.52 8.62 -3.29
C VAL A 46 -11.68 7.35 -3.33
N GLN A 47 -11.32 6.89 -4.53
CA GLN A 47 -10.50 5.68 -4.69
C GLN A 47 -9.10 5.87 -4.10
N TRP A 48 -8.45 7.00 -4.39
CA TRP A 48 -7.14 7.32 -3.83
C TRP A 48 -7.19 7.40 -2.31
N ARG A 49 -8.21 8.03 -1.73
CA ARG A 49 -8.35 8.15 -0.27
C ARG A 49 -8.52 6.80 0.41
N LYS A 50 -9.23 5.86 -0.22
CA LYS A 50 -9.34 4.48 0.24
C LYS A 50 -7.99 3.77 0.21
N LEU A 51 -7.31 3.77 -0.94
CA LEU A 51 -5.99 3.14 -1.11
C LEU A 51 -4.94 3.75 -0.17
N ARG A 52 -5.03 5.05 0.09
CA ARG A 52 -4.13 5.77 1.00
C ARG A 52 -4.27 5.28 2.44
N ARG A 53 -5.49 5.00 2.90
CA ARG A 53 -5.72 4.41 4.23
C ARG A 53 -5.16 2.99 4.32
N GLU A 54 -5.42 2.16 3.31
CA GLU A 54 -4.86 0.80 3.24
C GLU A 54 -3.32 0.83 3.29
N TYR A 55 -2.69 1.76 2.57
CA TYR A 55 -1.25 2.00 2.63
C TYR A 55 -0.78 2.43 4.03
N GLU A 56 -1.46 3.39 4.67
CA GLU A 56 -1.12 3.85 6.02
C GLU A 56 -1.25 2.73 7.07
N ASP A 57 -2.29 1.91 6.98
CA ASP A 57 -2.50 0.74 7.85
C ASP A 57 -1.41 -0.31 7.65
N GLU A 58 -1.02 -0.58 6.39
CA GLU A 58 0.11 -1.47 6.11
C GLU A 58 1.44 -0.94 6.63
N VAL A 59 1.70 0.36 6.49
CA VAL A 59 2.90 0.99 7.06
C VAL A 59 2.88 0.88 8.58
N ALA A 60 1.73 1.11 9.22
CA ALA A 60 1.57 0.95 10.66
C ALA A 60 1.89 -0.48 11.10
N MET A 61 1.34 -1.49 10.41
CA MET A 61 1.63 -2.91 10.71
C MET A 61 3.13 -3.24 10.55
N ARG A 62 3.78 -2.77 9.49
CA ARG A 62 5.21 -3.02 9.24
C ARG A 62 6.12 -2.32 10.24
N CYS A 63 5.72 -1.13 10.69
CA CYS A 63 6.44 -0.35 11.68
C CYS A 63 6.07 -0.73 13.12
N SER A 64 5.23 -1.75 13.35
CA SER A 64 4.73 -2.11 14.69
C SER A 64 4.08 -0.94 15.43
N ASN A 65 3.38 -0.07 14.69
CA ASN A 65 2.75 1.16 15.19
C ASN A 65 3.73 2.16 15.84
N ASP A 66 5.02 2.07 15.53
CA ASP A 66 6.05 3.04 15.93
C ASP A 66 5.95 4.31 15.08
N GLU A 67 5.54 5.42 15.69
CA GLU A 67 5.28 6.69 15.01
C GLU A 67 6.52 7.26 14.31
N ASP A 68 7.71 7.12 14.91
CA ASP A 68 8.96 7.63 14.33
C ASP A 68 9.30 6.85 13.05
N LYS A 69 9.21 5.51 13.12
CA LYS A 69 9.42 4.67 11.93
C LYS A 69 8.35 4.88 10.86
N MET A 70 7.11 5.11 11.27
CA MET A 70 6.03 5.44 10.33
C MET A 70 6.31 6.76 9.61
N ALA A 71 6.77 7.80 10.31
CA ALA A 71 7.11 9.08 9.71
C ALA A 71 8.26 8.97 8.70
N GLU A 72 9.23 8.07 8.93
CA GLU A 72 10.32 7.80 7.99
C GLU A 72 9.86 7.05 6.73
N VAL A 73 8.88 6.15 6.85
CA VAL A 73 8.42 5.27 5.77
C VAL A 73 7.25 5.86 4.98
N LEU A 74 6.39 6.66 5.62
CA LEU A 74 5.21 7.25 5.01
C LEU A 74 5.61 8.25 3.94
N VAL A 75 5.11 8.03 2.73
CA VAL A 75 5.26 8.99 1.65
C VAL A 75 4.31 10.15 1.87
N SER A 76 4.89 11.36 1.88
CA SER A 76 4.14 12.61 1.95
C SER A 76 2.98 12.65 0.93
N VAL A 77 1.88 13.26 1.34
CA VAL A 77 0.70 13.47 0.50
C VAL A 77 1.07 14.29 -0.72
N LYS A 78 1.85 15.37 -0.59
CA LYS A 78 2.39 16.15 -1.72
C LYS A 78 3.08 15.27 -2.76
N LYS A 79 3.87 14.29 -2.32
CA LYS A 79 4.60 13.35 -3.20
C LYS A 79 3.71 12.29 -3.85
N SER A 80 2.45 12.20 -3.44
CA SER A 80 1.45 11.31 -4.05
C SER A 80 0.77 11.94 -5.26
N PHE A 81 1.02 13.23 -5.55
CA PHE A 81 0.47 13.93 -6.70
C PHE A 81 1.47 13.98 -7.84
N ASN A 82 0.94 13.99 -9.07
CA ASN A 82 1.72 14.55 -10.16
C ASN A 82 2.00 16.04 -9.89
N LYS A 83 3.25 16.47 -10.01
CA LYS A 83 3.65 17.86 -9.71
C LYS A 83 2.79 18.90 -10.43
N ARG A 84 2.55 18.72 -11.74
CA ARG A 84 1.71 19.65 -12.53
C ARG A 84 0.25 19.66 -12.07
N LEU A 85 -0.25 18.51 -11.62
CA LEU A 85 -1.61 18.39 -11.12
C LEU A 85 -1.78 19.18 -9.81
N LEU A 86 -0.80 19.08 -8.91
CA LEU A 86 -0.79 19.81 -7.65
C LEU A 86 -0.61 21.31 -7.87
N GLU A 87 0.27 21.72 -8.79
CA GLU A 87 0.45 23.14 -9.15
C GLU A 87 -0.86 23.76 -9.61
N VAL A 88 -1.58 23.12 -10.54
CA VAL A 88 -2.88 23.62 -11.02
C VAL A 88 -3.91 23.71 -9.89
N TRP A 89 -3.97 22.72 -9.00
CA TRP A 89 -4.88 22.76 -7.84
C TRP A 89 -4.54 23.88 -6.86
N CYS A 90 -3.27 24.03 -6.53
CA CYS A 90 -2.78 25.09 -5.65
C CYS A 90 -3.09 26.48 -6.22
N GLU A 91 -2.83 26.71 -7.50
CA GLU A 91 -3.05 28.01 -8.16
C GLU A 91 -4.53 28.33 -8.40
N PHE A 92 -5.29 27.39 -8.97
CA PHE A 92 -6.65 27.66 -9.45
C PHE A 92 -7.75 27.42 -8.42
N ASP A 93 -7.64 26.37 -7.61
CA ASP A 93 -8.71 25.99 -6.67
C ASP A 93 -8.49 26.59 -5.28
N TRP A 94 -7.23 26.70 -4.83
CA TRP A 94 -6.92 27.07 -3.45
C TRP A 94 -6.28 28.46 -3.31
N GLY A 95 -5.65 28.99 -4.36
CA GLY A 95 -4.92 30.26 -4.31
C GLY A 95 -3.74 30.25 -3.35
N VAL A 96 -3.05 29.11 -3.20
CA VAL A 96 -1.89 28.93 -2.30
C VAL A 96 -0.65 28.52 -3.08
N ASP A 97 0.53 28.79 -2.54
CA ASP A 97 1.79 28.37 -3.14
C ASP A 97 2.07 26.89 -2.83
N ILE A 98 2.48 26.12 -3.86
CA ILE A 98 2.87 24.70 -3.73
C ILE A 98 4.04 24.47 -2.75
N GLU A 99 4.88 25.47 -2.51
CA GLU A 99 5.95 25.40 -1.53
C GLU A 99 5.40 25.50 -0.10
N THR A 100 4.36 26.32 0.10
CA THR A 100 3.76 26.57 1.42
C THR A 100 2.69 25.56 1.83
N VAL A 101 2.12 24.83 0.87
CA VAL A 101 1.07 23.85 1.15
C VAL A 101 1.61 22.68 1.98
N THR A 102 0.87 22.24 2.99
CA THR A 102 1.21 21.07 3.82
C THR A 102 0.39 19.84 3.44
N ASP A 103 0.83 18.67 3.90
CA ASP A 103 0.12 17.41 3.65
C ASP A 103 -1.27 17.41 4.28
N GLU A 104 -1.42 17.98 5.47
CA GLU A 104 -2.69 18.10 6.19
C GLU A 104 -3.67 19.00 5.45
N PHE A 105 -3.18 20.10 4.88
CA PHE A 105 -4.01 21.00 4.08
C PHE A 105 -4.56 20.28 2.84
N ILE A 106 -3.71 19.55 2.13
CA ILE A 106 -4.11 18.80 0.94
C ILE A 106 -5.13 17.73 1.30
N LEU A 107 -4.88 16.95 2.36
CA LEU A 107 -5.84 15.93 2.82
C LEU A 107 -7.18 16.55 3.21
N GLY A 108 -7.16 17.67 3.94
CA GLY A 108 -8.38 18.39 4.30
C GLY A 108 -9.20 18.81 3.09
N LYS A 109 -8.54 19.32 2.03
CA LYS A 109 -9.21 19.69 0.78
C LYS A 109 -9.76 18.49 0.01
N ILE A 110 -9.04 17.37 -0.02
CA ILE A 110 -9.55 16.14 -0.61
C ILE A 110 -10.80 15.67 0.14
N ASP A 111 -10.75 15.63 1.48
CA ASP A 111 -11.86 15.17 2.32
C ASP A 111 -13.07 16.13 2.22
N GLU A 112 -12.86 17.44 2.06
CA GLU A 112 -13.89 18.44 1.73
C GLU A 112 -14.58 18.12 0.39
N ILE A 113 -13.80 17.89 -0.68
CA ILE A 113 -14.34 17.57 -2.01
C ILE A 113 -15.14 16.27 -1.98
N ILE A 114 -14.64 15.24 -1.30
CA ILE A 114 -15.32 13.95 -1.13
C ILE A 114 -16.64 14.13 -0.34
N SER A 115 -16.62 14.96 0.71
CA SER A 115 -17.79 15.16 1.59
C SER A 115 -18.85 16.09 1.01
N SER A 116 -18.47 16.98 0.09
CA SER A 116 -19.33 18.04 -0.48
C SER A 116 -20.61 17.56 -1.19
N ARG A 117 -20.81 16.25 -1.40
CA ARG A 117 -21.99 15.69 -2.08
C ARG A 117 -23.08 15.11 -1.18
N VAL A 118 -22.97 15.20 0.15
CA VAL A 118 -23.99 14.66 1.07
C VAL A 118 -25.13 15.65 1.38
N THR A 119 -24.98 16.95 1.12
CA THR A 119 -25.95 17.97 1.61
C THR A 119 -26.99 18.44 0.59
N SER A 120 -27.12 17.82 -0.59
CA SER A 120 -28.07 18.26 -1.64
C SER A 120 -29.17 17.25 -1.99
N ARG A 121 -29.47 16.28 -1.11
CA ARG A 121 -30.67 15.43 -1.22
C ARG A 121 -31.44 15.38 0.09
N SER A 122 -32.03 16.51 0.46
CA SER A 122 -33.14 16.56 1.42
C SER A 122 -34.07 17.66 0.91
N GLY A 123 -34.82 17.31 -0.13
CA GLY A 123 -36.02 18.02 -0.56
C GLY A 123 -37.24 17.22 -0.13
#